data_AF-A4ZYV5-F1
#
_entry.id   AF-A4ZYV5-F1
#
_cell.length_a   1.000
_cell.length_b   1.000
_cell.length_c   1.000
_cell.angle_alpha   90.00
_cell.angle_beta   90.00
_cell.angle_gamma   90.00
#
_symmetry.space_group_name_H-M   'P 1'
#
loop_
_entity.id
_entity.type
_entity.pdbx_description
1 polymer ?
#
loop_
_entity_poly.entity_id
_entity_poly.type
_entity_poly.pdbx_seq_one_letter_code
_entity_poly.pdbx_strand_id
1 'polypeptide(L)'
;RFVTMYQRHYVNPALEDGYRGISADIIKEYAIDLQHTKMVEWFFKRTNSLFERTEDKKQYHEMSYMTARNLIFPIKGEDGNINILAMRSTISENIGKKEIQLYINPSQDARDFIINIPKDCNRVVIGEAPMDSLSFKEIDGEIGFIGLTGSQKLSKLTKYLTNNQELFKGKYFLLAGDNDKAGQIMNIKLNRTLDDLQISHSFFEYPQDINDPNDFLLNDRKGFEKTYRNMTERDFIVMPGKNKDALILAESFNEAANFKNKYQKNQVHLKIKDAGVIALTGKRNTDELKKYMSENQDLLKGKSFFIVSSNRKTQKTLEKLIMSSCENPLIVEMHPSLNHEKNRQLKVMER
;
A
#
# COMPACT_ATOMS: atom_id res chain seq x y z
N ARG A 1 16.68 -10.79 -22.64
CA ARG A 1 17.42 -12.06 -22.49
C ARG A 1 18.64 -11.93 -21.58
N PHE A 2 19.63 -11.10 -21.90
CA PHE A 2 20.82 -10.90 -21.04
C PHE A 2 20.48 -10.60 -19.58
N VAL A 3 19.66 -9.56 -19.32
CA VAL A 3 19.28 -9.18 -17.95
C VAL A 3 18.63 -10.33 -17.19
N THR A 4 17.66 -11.01 -17.81
CA THR A 4 16.99 -12.18 -17.20
C THR A 4 17.94 -13.35 -16.95
N MET A 5 18.88 -13.60 -17.85
CA MET A 5 19.91 -14.62 -17.67
C MET A 5 20.84 -14.25 -16.52
N TYR A 6 21.28 -13.00 -16.46
CA TYR A 6 22.14 -12.48 -15.40
C TYR A 6 21.46 -12.61 -14.03
N GLN A 7 20.19 -12.19 -13.91
CA GLN A 7 19.40 -12.34 -12.68
C GLN A 7 19.28 -13.80 -12.20
N ARG A 8 19.17 -14.77 -13.12
CA ARG A 8 18.89 -16.17 -12.77
C ARG A 8 20.11 -17.05 -12.59
N HIS A 9 21.21 -16.74 -13.27
CA HIS A 9 22.33 -17.67 -13.42
C HIS A 9 23.67 -17.13 -12.94
N TYR A 10 23.73 -15.85 -12.56
CA TYR A 10 24.95 -15.24 -12.06
C TYR A 10 24.72 -14.74 -10.64
N VAL A 11 25.64 -15.13 -9.75
CA VAL A 11 25.75 -14.56 -8.42
C VAL A 11 26.00 -13.06 -8.59
N ASN A 12 25.27 -12.23 -7.84
CA ASN A 12 25.46 -10.78 -7.87
C ASN A 12 26.04 -10.32 -6.52
N PRO A 13 27.38 -10.37 -6.36
CA PRO A 13 28.07 -10.01 -5.12
C PRO A 13 27.56 -8.74 -4.44
N ALA A 14 27.28 -7.68 -5.22
CA ALA A 14 26.83 -6.40 -4.68
C ALA A 14 25.41 -6.42 -4.09
N LEU A 15 24.64 -7.49 -4.32
CA LEU A 15 23.30 -7.71 -3.77
C LEU A 15 23.23 -8.92 -2.84
N GLU A 16 24.35 -9.59 -2.53
CA GLU A 16 24.39 -10.75 -1.64
C GLU A 16 24.02 -10.41 -0.20
N ASP A 17 24.38 -9.20 0.25
CA ASP A 17 24.02 -8.68 1.57
C ASP A 17 22.70 -7.88 1.55
N GLY A 18 21.96 -7.94 0.44
CA GLY A 18 20.80 -7.11 0.19
C GLY A 18 21.15 -5.70 -0.28
N TYR A 19 20.16 -4.80 -0.33
CA TYR A 19 20.34 -3.42 -0.75
C TYR A 19 19.31 -2.49 -0.11
N ARG A 20 19.78 -1.41 0.54
CA ARG A 20 18.97 -0.41 1.27
C ARG A 20 17.90 -1.06 2.16
N GLY A 21 18.33 -2.00 2.99
CA GLY A 21 17.46 -2.67 3.96
C GLY A 21 16.58 -3.77 3.36
N ILE A 22 16.63 -4.03 2.06
CA ILE A 22 15.91 -5.13 1.41
C ILE A 22 16.85 -6.34 1.30
N SER A 23 16.40 -7.50 1.73
CA SER A 23 17.19 -8.74 1.71
C SER A 23 17.55 -9.19 0.29
N ALA A 24 18.62 -9.97 0.19
CA ALA A 24 19.11 -10.58 -1.04
C ALA A 24 18.04 -11.42 -1.76
N ASP A 25 17.25 -12.17 -0.99
CA ASP A 25 16.21 -13.06 -1.50
C ASP A 25 15.13 -12.31 -2.27
N ILE A 26 14.90 -11.05 -1.92
CA ILE A 26 13.90 -10.21 -2.59
C ILE A 26 14.56 -9.39 -3.70
N ILE A 27 15.61 -8.63 -3.40
CA ILE A 27 16.13 -7.63 -4.35
C ILE A 27 16.68 -8.25 -5.64
N LYS A 28 17.26 -9.46 -5.57
CA LYS A 28 17.85 -10.15 -6.74
C LYS A 28 16.81 -10.51 -7.82
N GLU A 29 15.54 -10.66 -7.44
CA GLU A 29 14.46 -10.90 -8.41
C GLU A 29 14.17 -9.64 -9.27
N TYR A 30 14.39 -8.44 -8.69
CA TYR A 30 13.94 -7.17 -9.26
C TYR A 30 15.07 -6.26 -9.74
N ALA A 31 16.32 -6.54 -9.36
CA ALA A 31 17.46 -5.72 -9.73
C ALA A 31 18.66 -6.56 -10.18
N ILE A 32 19.53 -5.93 -10.97
CA ILE A 32 20.91 -6.38 -11.17
C ILE A 32 21.85 -5.23 -10.88
N ASP A 33 22.93 -5.51 -10.17
CA ASP A 33 24.09 -4.64 -10.07
C ASP A 33 25.22 -5.18 -10.97
N LEU A 34 25.69 -4.36 -11.92
CA LEU A 34 26.82 -4.69 -12.81
C LEU A 34 28.20 -4.39 -12.19
N GLN A 35 28.23 -3.91 -10.94
CA GLN A 35 29.36 -3.62 -10.04
C GLN A 35 30.35 -2.56 -10.50
N HIS A 36 30.71 -2.55 -11.78
CA HIS A 36 31.81 -1.75 -12.32
C HIS A 36 31.43 -1.07 -13.62
N THR A 37 31.96 0.14 -13.82
CA THR A 37 31.73 0.94 -15.03
C THR A 37 32.10 0.19 -16.31
N LYS A 38 33.20 -0.59 -16.29
CA LYS A 38 33.62 -1.43 -17.43
C LYS A 38 32.57 -2.48 -17.82
N MET A 39 31.85 -3.04 -16.85
CA MET A 39 30.78 -4.01 -17.12
C MET A 39 29.55 -3.32 -17.72
N VAL A 40 29.21 -2.12 -17.22
CA VAL A 40 28.13 -1.30 -17.79
C VAL A 40 28.47 -0.85 -19.22
N GLU A 41 29.72 -0.45 -19.46
CA GLU A 41 30.24 -0.13 -20.79
C GLU A 41 30.13 -1.33 -21.74
N TRP A 42 30.59 -2.51 -21.30
CA TRP A 42 30.46 -3.74 -22.07
C TRP A 42 28.99 -4.08 -22.37
N PHE A 43 28.11 -3.92 -21.39
CA PHE A 43 26.67 -4.10 -21.55
C PHE A 43 26.15 -3.20 -22.67
N PHE A 44 26.42 -1.89 -22.60
CA PHE A 44 25.98 -0.94 -23.63
C PHE A 44 26.57 -1.24 -25.01
N LYS A 45 27.85 -1.64 -25.11
CA LYS A 45 28.47 -2.09 -26.37
C LYS A 45 27.72 -3.27 -26.97
N ARG A 46 27.36 -4.25 -26.15
CA ARG A 46 26.65 -5.48 -26.59
C ARG A 46 25.18 -5.22 -26.94
N THR A 47 24.57 -4.21 -26.34
CA THR A 47 23.17 -3.85 -26.60
C THR A 47 23.01 -2.65 -27.53
N ASN A 48 24.09 -2.20 -28.20
CA ASN A 48 24.08 -0.95 -28.97
C ASN A 48 22.96 -0.92 -30.02
N SER A 49 22.71 -2.06 -30.67
CA SER A 49 21.67 -2.22 -31.68
C SER A 49 20.24 -1.97 -31.17
N LEU A 50 20.02 -2.00 -29.86
CA LEU A 50 18.72 -1.69 -29.26
C LEU A 50 18.45 -0.18 -29.20
N PHE A 51 19.47 0.65 -29.38
CA PHE A 51 19.39 2.11 -29.21
C PHE A 51 19.58 2.87 -30.53
N GLU A 52 19.77 2.17 -31.65
CA GLU A 52 20.05 2.75 -32.97
C GLU A 52 18.89 3.56 -33.59
N ARG A 53 17.70 3.54 -32.97
CA ARG A 53 16.48 4.18 -33.51
C ARG A 53 16.36 5.68 -33.22
N THR A 54 17.24 6.27 -32.42
CA THR A 54 17.23 7.72 -32.20
C THR A 54 18.01 8.43 -33.31
N GLU A 55 17.46 9.51 -33.86
CA GLU A 55 18.09 10.32 -34.93
C GLU A 55 19.53 10.73 -34.58
N ASP A 56 19.83 10.83 -33.28
CA ASP A 56 21.18 10.84 -32.73
C ASP A 56 21.58 9.41 -32.31
N LYS A 57 22.53 8.79 -33.00
CA LYS A 57 23.11 7.49 -32.60
C LYS A 57 23.88 7.62 -31.27
N LYS A 58 23.16 7.63 -30.15
CA LYS A 58 23.75 7.79 -28.82
C LYS A 58 24.57 6.57 -28.47
N GLN A 59 25.89 6.74 -28.44
CA GLN A 59 26.83 5.72 -27.99
C GLN A 59 26.90 5.72 -26.45
N TYR A 60 25.91 5.10 -25.80
CA TYR A 60 25.82 5.11 -24.32
C TYR A 60 27.06 4.55 -23.61
N HIS A 61 27.81 3.66 -24.29
CA HIS A 61 29.06 3.12 -23.77
C HIS A 61 30.20 4.15 -23.70
N GLU A 62 30.13 5.25 -24.46
CA GLU A 62 31.11 6.34 -24.43
C GLU A 62 30.75 7.42 -23.39
N MET A 63 29.53 7.37 -22.84
CA MET A 63 29.02 8.38 -21.92
C MET A 63 29.32 7.98 -20.47
N SER A 64 30.28 8.66 -19.83
CA SER A 64 30.70 8.37 -18.45
C SER A 64 29.55 8.38 -17.43
N TYR A 65 28.60 9.30 -17.56
CA TYR A 65 27.44 9.37 -16.66
C TYR A 65 26.44 8.21 -16.86
N MET A 66 26.47 7.53 -18.02
CA MET A 66 25.65 6.34 -18.29
C MET A 66 26.36 5.09 -17.81
N THR A 67 27.67 4.97 -18.09
CA THR A 67 28.47 3.82 -17.65
C THR A 67 28.69 3.79 -16.13
N ALA A 68 28.47 4.92 -15.44
CA ALA A 68 28.39 4.96 -13.98
C ALA A 68 27.12 4.31 -13.40
N ARG A 69 26.11 3.95 -14.21
CA ARG A 69 24.82 3.45 -13.73
C ARG A 69 24.73 1.94 -13.78
N ASN A 70 25.24 1.31 -12.73
CA ASN A 70 25.39 -0.13 -12.61
C ASN A 70 24.17 -0.85 -12.03
N LEU A 71 23.35 -0.18 -11.22
CA LEU A 71 22.15 -0.77 -10.64
C LEU A 71 20.97 -0.60 -11.60
N ILE A 72 20.41 -1.72 -12.06
CA ILE A 72 19.40 -1.77 -13.11
C ILE A 72 18.16 -2.49 -12.58
N PHE A 73 17.01 -1.83 -12.69
CA PHE A 73 15.69 -2.38 -12.46
C PHE A 73 14.99 -2.59 -13.82
N PRO A 74 14.91 -3.82 -14.34
CA PRO A 74 14.21 -4.11 -15.58
C PRO A 74 12.69 -4.03 -15.42
N ILE A 75 12.05 -3.15 -16.17
CA ILE A 75 10.60 -3.02 -16.21
C ILE A 75 10.07 -3.80 -17.41
N LYS A 76 9.27 -4.83 -17.12
CA LYS A 76 8.69 -5.73 -18.13
C LYS A 76 7.32 -5.25 -18.58
N GLY A 77 7.05 -5.41 -19.87
CA GLY A 77 5.72 -5.31 -20.46
C GLY A 77 4.87 -6.55 -20.13
N GLU A 78 3.63 -6.53 -20.62
CA GLU A 78 2.69 -7.65 -20.42
C GLU A 78 3.12 -8.91 -21.17
N ASP A 79 3.86 -8.73 -22.27
CA ASP A 79 4.49 -9.78 -23.07
C ASP A 79 5.74 -10.40 -22.41
N GLY A 80 6.11 -9.91 -21.22
CA GLY A 80 7.29 -10.34 -20.47
C GLY A 80 8.62 -9.79 -21.00
N ASN A 81 8.61 -9.02 -22.09
CA ASN A 81 9.81 -8.36 -22.61
C ASN A 81 10.15 -7.13 -21.77
N ILE A 82 11.44 -6.79 -21.71
CA ILE A 82 11.89 -5.58 -21.00
C ILE A 82 11.66 -4.38 -21.91
N ASN A 83 10.82 -3.45 -21.45
CA ASN A 83 10.51 -2.22 -22.19
C ASN A 83 11.38 -1.05 -21.72
N ILE A 84 11.68 -1.00 -20.42
CA ILE A 84 12.45 0.08 -19.81
C ILE A 84 13.51 -0.52 -18.86
N LEU A 85 14.69 0.09 -18.85
CA LEU A 85 15.66 -0.07 -17.77
C LEU A 85 15.63 1.18 -16.91
N ALA A 86 15.20 1.06 -15.65
CA ALA A 86 15.41 2.11 -14.66
C ALA A 86 16.81 1.92 -14.05
N MET A 87 17.68 2.90 -14.23
CA MET A 87 19.11 2.79 -13.94
C MET A 87 19.57 3.82 -12.91
N ARG A 88 20.27 3.34 -11.89
CA ARG A 88 20.87 4.12 -10.79
C ARG A 88 22.37 3.87 -10.72
N SER A 89 23.08 4.77 -10.04
CA SER A 89 24.48 4.56 -9.71
C SER A 89 24.63 4.21 -8.24
N THR A 90 25.38 3.16 -7.95
CA THR A 90 25.97 2.90 -6.64
C THR A 90 27.49 3.06 -6.66
N ILE A 91 28.08 3.24 -7.85
CA ILE A 91 29.53 3.47 -8.05
C ILE A 91 29.92 4.94 -7.86
N SER A 92 29.03 5.86 -8.19
CA SER A 92 29.30 7.30 -8.12
C SER A 92 28.13 8.03 -7.49
N GLU A 93 28.41 8.88 -6.50
CA GLU A 93 27.40 9.65 -5.78
C GLU A 93 27.05 10.95 -6.52
N ASN A 94 27.97 11.49 -7.31
CA ASN A 94 27.86 12.79 -7.98
C ASN A 94 27.42 12.68 -9.44
N ILE A 95 26.36 11.91 -9.69
CA ILE A 95 25.82 11.68 -11.03
C ILE A 95 24.45 12.37 -11.07
N GLY A 96 24.39 13.52 -11.74
CA GLY A 96 23.26 14.46 -11.76
C GLY A 96 21.90 13.91 -11.30
N LYS A 97 21.15 13.26 -12.20
CA LYS A 97 19.87 12.62 -11.83
C LYS A 97 20.11 11.28 -11.11
N LYS A 98 19.50 11.11 -9.93
CA LYS A 98 19.56 9.86 -9.13
C LYS A 98 19.18 8.62 -9.95
N GLU A 99 18.14 8.74 -10.77
CA GLU A 99 17.63 7.66 -11.63
C GLU A 99 17.40 8.17 -13.06
N ILE A 100 17.63 7.30 -14.03
CA ILE A 100 17.22 7.52 -15.43
C ILE A 100 16.44 6.32 -15.93
N GLN A 101 15.59 6.55 -16.92
CA GLN A 101 14.88 5.50 -17.61
C GLN A 101 15.37 5.42 -19.05
N LEU A 102 15.80 4.23 -19.44
CA LEU A 102 16.18 3.93 -20.82
C LEU A 102 15.10 3.06 -21.46
N TYR A 103 14.43 3.60 -22.47
CA TYR A 103 13.41 2.89 -23.23
C TYR A 103 14.07 2.02 -24.29
N ILE A 104 13.91 0.71 -24.18
CA ILE A 104 14.44 -0.29 -25.12
C ILE A 104 13.40 -0.59 -26.20
N ASN A 105 12.14 -0.77 -25.80
CA ASN A 105 11.01 -1.02 -26.68
C ASN A 105 9.96 0.07 -26.45
N PRO A 106 10.14 1.27 -27.04
CA PRO A 106 9.20 2.36 -26.85
C PRO A 106 7.86 2.01 -27.50
N SER A 107 6.81 1.91 -26.69
CA SER A 107 5.43 1.80 -27.14
C SER A 107 4.52 2.63 -26.22
N GLN A 108 3.31 2.95 -26.69
CA GLN A 108 2.31 3.61 -25.84
C GLN A 108 1.92 2.74 -24.63
N ASP A 109 2.06 1.43 -24.76
CA ASP A 109 1.72 0.44 -23.73
C ASP A 109 2.90 0.06 -22.83
N ALA A 110 4.09 0.63 -23.07
CA ALA A 110 5.25 0.40 -22.24
C ALA A 110 5.01 0.93 -20.81
N ARG A 111 4.92 0.02 -19.84
CA ARG A 111 4.82 0.36 -18.42
C ARG A 111 6.08 1.09 -17.97
N ASP A 112 5.92 2.09 -17.11
CA ASP A 112 6.98 2.82 -16.40
C ASP A 112 6.92 2.56 -14.89
N PHE A 113 6.41 1.39 -14.50
CA PHE A 113 6.32 0.92 -13.14
C PHE A 113 6.59 -0.58 -13.09
N ILE A 114 7.17 -1.05 -11.98
CA ILE A 114 7.36 -2.46 -11.68
C ILE A 114 6.09 -2.98 -11.01
N ILE A 115 5.67 -4.18 -11.37
CA ILE A 115 4.50 -4.81 -10.79
C ILE A 115 4.74 -6.30 -10.59
N ASN A 116 4.40 -6.78 -9.40
CA ASN A 116 4.31 -8.20 -9.08
C ASN A 116 3.08 -8.38 -8.19
N ILE A 117 2.06 -9.07 -8.69
CA ILE A 117 0.84 -9.33 -7.93
C ILE A 117 0.61 -10.84 -8.00
N PRO A 118 0.98 -11.59 -6.94
CA PRO A 118 0.67 -13.00 -6.86
C PRO A 118 -0.83 -13.24 -7.01
N LYS A 119 -1.23 -14.35 -7.65
CA LYS A 119 -2.65 -14.65 -7.92
C LYS A 119 -3.46 -14.64 -6.61
N ASP A 120 -2.92 -15.28 -5.60
CA ASP A 120 -3.60 -15.51 -4.32
C ASP A 120 -3.39 -14.38 -3.31
N CYS A 121 -2.65 -13.32 -3.66
CA CYS A 121 -2.51 -12.19 -2.74
C CYS A 121 -3.86 -11.48 -2.55
N ASN A 122 -4.16 -11.09 -1.32
CA ASN A 122 -5.32 -10.29 -0.99
C ASN A 122 -4.97 -8.79 -0.86
N ARG A 123 -3.68 -8.44 -0.86
CA ARG A 123 -3.17 -7.08 -0.63
C ARG A 123 -2.17 -6.68 -1.72
N VAL A 124 -2.23 -5.41 -2.08
CA VAL A 124 -1.31 -4.79 -3.05
C VAL A 124 -0.86 -3.44 -2.51
N VAL A 125 0.44 -3.18 -2.44
CA VAL A 125 0.97 -1.86 -2.12
C VAL A 125 1.31 -1.07 -3.39
N ILE A 126 1.11 0.25 -3.37
CA ILE A 126 1.61 1.16 -4.41
C ILE A 126 2.56 2.18 -3.77
N GLY A 127 3.83 2.17 -4.18
CA GLY A 127 4.85 3.13 -3.74
C GLY A 127 5.36 4.03 -4.88
N GLU A 128 5.99 5.15 -4.51
CA GLU A 128 6.49 6.15 -5.47
C GLU A 128 7.75 5.69 -6.21
N ALA A 129 8.59 4.88 -5.57
CA ALA A 129 9.73 4.21 -6.17
C ALA A 129 9.65 2.67 -6.02
N PRO A 130 10.47 1.92 -6.79
CA PRO A 130 10.53 0.47 -6.65
C PRO A 130 10.96 0.03 -5.25
N MET A 131 11.94 0.73 -4.66
CA MET A 131 12.48 0.40 -3.34
C MET A 131 11.44 0.56 -2.23
N ASP A 132 10.58 1.57 -2.33
CA ASP A 132 9.53 1.83 -1.34
C ASP A 132 8.53 0.68 -1.32
N SER A 133 8.13 0.23 -2.51
CA SER A 133 7.20 -0.89 -2.67
C SER A 133 7.82 -2.21 -2.23
N LEU A 134 9.09 -2.45 -2.58
CA LEU A 134 9.82 -3.64 -2.15
C LEU A 134 10.08 -3.66 -0.63
N SER A 135 10.05 -2.51 0.04
CA SER A 135 10.18 -2.46 1.51
C SER A 135 9.02 -3.14 2.23
N PHE A 136 7.82 -3.17 1.62
CA PHE A 136 6.70 -3.96 2.14
C PHE A 136 6.86 -5.46 1.84
N LYS A 137 7.38 -5.79 0.65
CA LYS A 137 7.69 -7.18 0.26
C LYS A 137 8.68 -7.84 1.23
N GLU A 138 9.61 -7.05 1.76
CA GLU A 138 10.57 -7.44 2.80
C GLU A 138 9.92 -7.88 4.12
N ILE A 139 8.78 -7.31 4.47
CA ILE A 139 8.03 -7.69 5.67
C ILE A 139 6.99 -8.78 5.37
N ASP A 140 6.39 -8.74 4.18
CA ASP A 140 5.36 -9.64 3.73
C ASP A 140 5.66 -10.15 2.31
N GLY A 141 6.27 -11.33 2.23
CA GLY A 141 6.65 -11.96 0.96
C GLY A 141 5.46 -12.26 0.04
N GLU A 142 4.23 -12.34 0.57
CA GLU A 142 3.02 -12.65 -0.20
C GLU A 142 2.30 -11.38 -0.71
N ILE A 143 2.70 -10.19 -0.24
CA ILE A 143 2.09 -8.95 -0.71
C ILE A 143 2.33 -8.75 -2.21
N GLY A 144 1.29 -8.33 -2.92
CA GLY A 144 1.46 -7.75 -4.25
C GLY A 144 2.04 -6.34 -4.13
N PHE A 145 2.75 -5.87 -5.15
CA PHE A 145 3.24 -4.51 -5.16
C PHE A 145 3.26 -3.90 -6.57
N ILE A 146 3.19 -2.56 -6.58
CA ILE A 146 3.35 -1.71 -7.75
C ILE A 146 4.32 -0.59 -7.36
N GLY A 147 5.55 -0.65 -7.87
CA GLY A 147 6.55 0.38 -7.68
C GLY A 147 6.61 1.31 -8.88
N LEU A 148 6.18 2.56 -8.71
CA LEU A 148 6.38 3.60 -9.72
C LEU A 148 7.87 3.93 -9.88
N THR A 149 8.19 4.76 -10.87
CA THR A 149 9.53 5.37 -11.03
C THR A 149 9.42 6.89 -10.89
N GLY A 150 8.73 7.33 -9.84
CA GLY A 150 8.41 8.72 -9.53
C GLY A 150 6.93 9.08 -9.71
N SER A 151 6.46 10.00 -8.86
CA SER A 151 5.07 10.48 -8.78
C SER A 151 4.46 11.01 -10.07
N GLN A 152 5.28 11.50 -11.02
CA GLN A 152 4.78 12.03 -12.30
C GLN A 152 4.32 10.92 -13.27
N LYS A 153 4.57 9.65 -12.97
CA LYS A 153 4.31 8.50 -13.86
C LYS A 153 2.97 7.79 -13.62
N LEU A 154 2.02 8.50 -13.01
CA LEU A 154 0.71 7.93 -12.64
C LEU A 154 -0.20 7.59 -13.81
N SER A 155 -0.14 8.31 -14.93
CA SER A 155 -1.12 8.19 -16.02
C SER A 155 -1.18 6.76 -16.61
N LYS A 156 -0.01 6.11 -16.75
CA LYS A 156 0.04 4.73 -17.25
C LYS A 156 -0.47 3.73 -16.22
N LEU A 157 -0.19 3.96 -14.93
CA LEU A 157 -0.71 3.14 -13.85
C LEU A 157 -2.24 3.24 -13.75
N THR A 158 -2.81 4.45 -13.79
CA THR A 158 -4.27 4.60 -13.72
C THR A 158 -4.96 3.95 -14.92
N LYS A 159 -4.43 4.13 -16.14
CA LYS A 159 -4.91 3.41 -17.33
C LYS A 159 -4.81 1.89 -17.15
N TYR A 160 -3.71 1.39 -16.60
CA TYR A 160 -3.51 -0.02 -16.34
C TYR A 160 -4.51 -0.58 -15.33
N LEU A 161 -4.76 0.13 -14.22
CA LEU A 161 -5.75 -0.24 -13.21
C LEU A 161 -7.16 -0.32 -13.83
N THR A 162 -7.54 0.69 -14.61
CA THR A 162 -8.84 0.73 -15.29
C THR A 162 -9.03 -0.38 -16.32
N ASN A 163 -7.98 -0.72 -17.07
CA ASN A 163 -8.05 -1.74 -18.11
C ASN A 163 -8.00 -3.17 -17.55
N ASN A 164 -7.54 -3.36 -16.31
CA ASN A 164 -7.31 -4.67 -15.69
C ASN A 164 -8.10 -4.87 -14.38
N GLN A 165 -9.28 -4.25 -14.24
CA GLN A 165 -10.08 -4.28 -13.00
C GLN A 165 -10.27 -5.66 -12.39
N GLU A 166 -10.51 -6.69 -13.23
CA GLU A 166 -10.72 -8.06 -12.76
C GLU A 166 -9.49 -8.64 -12.04
N LEU A 167 -8.26 -8.21 -12.39
CA LEU A 167 -7.03 -8.62 -11.69
C LEU A 167 -7.01 -8.12 -10.23
N PHE A 168 -7.71 -7.03 -9.94
CA PHE A 168 -7.70 -6.34 -8.66
C PHE A 168 -8.95 -6.59 -7.82
N LYS A 169 -9.91 -7.33 -8.37
CA LYS A 169 -11.19 -7.59 -7.74
C LYS A 169 -11.01 -8.32 -6.40
N GLY A 170 -11.56 -7.74 -5.34
CA GLY A 170 -11.48 -8.30 -3.99
C GLY A 170 -10.10 -8.17 -3.32
N LYS A 171 -9.12 -7.50 -3.97
CA LYS A 171 -7.85 -7.13 -3.34
C LYS A 171 -7.99 -5.79 -2.60
N TYR A 172 -7.15 -5.60 -1.59
CA TYR A 172 -7.06 -4.38 -0.81
C TYR A 172 -5.76 -3.64 -1.15
N PHE A 173 -5.85 -2.33 -1.38
CA PHE A 173 -4.71 -1.52 -1.78
C PHE A 173 -4.18 -0.67 -0.62
N LEU A 174 -2.86 -0.67 -0.43
CA LEU A 174 -2.17 0.22 0.47
C LEU A 174 -1.41 1.27 -0.35
N LEU A 175 -1.75 2.54 -0.18
CA LEU A 175 -1.12 3.65 -0.89
C LEU A 175 0.00 4.23 -0.03
N ALA A 176 1.24 4.07 -0.48
CA ALA A 176 2.46 4.41 0.25
C ALA A 176 3.34 5.40 -0.54
N GLY A 177 2.75 6.52 -0.97
CA GLY A 177 3.52 7.65 -1.50
C GLY A 177 4.36 8.35 -0.43
N ASP A 178 5.38 9.07 -0.86
CA ASP A 178 6.30 9.81 0.01
C ASP A 178 5.55 10.86 0.84
N ASN A 179 6.09 11.19 2.01
CA ASN A 179 5.58 12.19 2.93
C ASN A 179 5.92 13.63 2.48
N ASP A 180 5.78 13.89 1.19
CA ASP A 180 5.97 15.19 0.57
C ASP A 180 4.76 15.61 -0.27
N LYS A 181 4.84 16.78 -0.91
CA LYS A 181 3.73 17.28 -1.74
C LYS A 181 3.47 16.38 -2.96
N ALA A 182 4.50 15.77 -3.53
CA ALA A 182 4.37 14.97 -4.73
C ALA A 182 3.71 13.62 -4.42
N GLY A 183 4.13 12.97 -3.34
CA GLY A 183 3.53 11.74 -2.81
C GLY A 183 2.08 11.94 -2.35
N GLN A 184 1.75 13.07 -1.72
CA GLN A 184 0.36 13.41 -1.40
C GLN A 184 -0.53 13.57 -2.64
N ILE A 185 -0.03 14.25 -3.68
CA ILE A 185 -0.74 14.39 -4.96
C ILE A 185 -0.92 13.02 -5.63
N MET A 186 0.09 12.16 -5.54
CA MET A 186 0.03 10.78 -6.04
C MET A 186 -1.08 9.99 -5.36
N ASN A 187 -1.09 10.00 -4.02
CA ASN A 187 -2.08 9.35 -3.18
C ASN A 187 -3.50 9.83 -3.48
N ILE A 188 -3.73 11.14 -3.64
CA ILE A 188 -5.05 11.70 -3.98
C ILE A 188 -5.54 11.18 -5.34
N LYS A 189 -4.66 11.14 -6.35
CA LYS A 189 -5.04 10.65 -7.69
C LYS A 189 -5.37 9.16 -7.67
N LEU A 190 -4.54 8.35 -7.01
CA LEU A 190 -4.77 6.92 -6.87
C LEU A 190 -6.03 6.61 -6.06
N ASN A 191 -6.27 7.33 -4.97
CA ASN A 191 -7.51 7.21 -4.18
C ASN A 191 -8.74 7.40 -5.07
N ARG A 192 -8.78 8.49 -5.87
CA ARG A 192 -9.90 8.73 -6.80
C ARG A 192 -10.06 7.60 -7.82
N THR A 193 -8.96 7.16 -8.43
CA THR A 193 -9.01 6.05 -9.39
C THR A 193 -9.52 4.76 -8.73
N LEU A 194 -9.04 4.41 -7.54
CA LEU A 194 -9.48 3.20 -6.84
C LEU A 194 -10.93 3.31 -6.35
N ASP A 195 -11.38 4.48 -5.92
CA ASP A 195 -12.79 4.78 -5.58
C ASP A 195 -13.71 4.59 -6.79
N ASP A 196 -13.34 5.15 -7.95
CA ASP A 196 -14.09 5.00 -9.20
C ASP A 196 -14.21 3.52 -9.62
N LEU A 197 -13.16 2.75 -9.36
CA LEU A 197 -13.11 1.30 -9.60
C LEU A 197 -13.73 0.46 -8.47
N GLN A 198 -14.23 1.10 -7.40
CA GLN A 198 -14.80 0.46 -6.21
C GLN A 198 -13.83 -0.51 -5.49
N ILE A 199 -12.53 -0.29 -5.62
CA ILE A 199 -11.46 -1.09 -5.00
C ILE A 199 -11.19 -0.55 -3.59
N SER A 200 -11.16 -1.45 -2.60
CA SER A 200 -10.86 -1.08 -1.21
C SER A 200 -9.41 -0.66 -1.04
N HIS A 201 -9.17 0.43 -0.31
CA HIS A 201 -7.82 0.94 -0.09
C HIS A 201 -7.68 1.77 1.19
N SER A 202 -6.44 2.04 1.59
CA SER A 202 -6.05 3.03 2.61
C SER A 202 -4.67 3.62 2.30
N PHE A 203 -4.24 4.56 3.14
CA PHE A 203 -2.92 5.16 3.09
C PHE A 203 -2.02 4.54 4.16
N PHE A 204 -0.75 4.34 3.81
CA PHE A 204 0.27 4.01 4.79
C PHE A 204 0.59 5.26 5.61
N GLU A 205 0.65 5.12 6.93
CA GLU A 205 0.92 6.21 7.87
C GLU A 205 2.39 6.22 8.24
N TYR A 206 3.00 7.39 8.19
CA TYR A 206 4.40 7.60 8.53
C TYR A 206 4.53 8.32 9.89
N PRO A 207 5.57 8.01 10.68
CA PRO A 207 6.05 8.91 11.73
C PRO A 207 6.44 10.28 11.14
N GLN A 208 6.39 11.35 11.96
CA GLN A 208 6.62 12.72 11.48
C GLN A 208 7.97 12.95 10.81
N ASP A 209 9.01 12.21 11.19
CA ASP A 209 10.38 12.39 10.71
C ASP A 209 10.79 11.41 9.58
N ILE A 210 9.83 10.63 9.08
CA ILE A 210 10.06 9.65 8.03
C ILE A 210 9.50 10.17 6.70
N ASN A 211 10.34 10.13 5.67
CA ASN A 211 10.02 10.69 4.36
C ASN A 211 9.40 9.65 3.42
N ASP A 212 9.86 8.41 3.46
CA ASP A 212 9.42 7.36 2.54
C ASP A 212 9.47 5.97 3.19
N PRO A 213 8.79 4.95 2.62
CA PRO A 213 8.79 3.59 3.18
C PRO A 213 10.16 2.95 3.33
N ASN A 214 11.09 3.21 2.40
CA ASN A 214 12.41 2.59 2.45
C ASN A 214 13.29 3.21 3.55
N ASP A 215 13.19 4.52 3.73
CA ASP A 215 13.78 5.25 4.85
C ASP A 215 13.23 4.77 6.20
N PHE A 216 11.91 4.53 6.28
CA PHE A 216 11.32 3.94 7.50
C PHE A 216 11.88 2.54 7.78
N LEU A 217 11.90 1.65 6.78
CA LEU A 217 12.43 0.30 6.93
C LEU A 217 13.90 0.31 7.40
N LEU A 218 14.71 1.24 6.87
CA LEU A 218 16.12 1.40 7.22
C LEU A 218 16.32 1.90 8.66
N ASN A 219 15.56 2.92 9.06
CA ASN A 219 15.74 3.59 10.34
C ASN A 219 15.07 2.84 11.50
N ASP A 220 13.90 2.25 11.28
CA ASP A 220 13.15 1.50 12.29
C ASP A 220 12.34 0.35 11.66
N ARG A 221 13.03 -0.73 11.31
CA ARG A 221 12.42 -1.96 10.76
C ARG A 221 11.28 -2.50 11.63
N LYS A 222 11.44 -2.51 12.95
CA LYS A 222 10.41 -3.05 13.88
C LYS A 222 9.18 -2.15 13.89
N GLY A 223 9.37 -0.83 13.90
CA GLY A 223 8.29 0.15 13.78
C GLY A 223 7.57 0.06 12.44
N PHE A 224 8.31 -0.11 11.34
CA PHE A 224 7.76 -0.33 10.01
C PHE A 224 6.90 -1.59 9.96
N GLU A 225 7.44 -2.74 10.41
CA GLU A 225 6.70 -4.01 10.49
C GLU A 225 5.45 -3.90 11.35
N LYS A 226 5.57 -3.30 12.55
CA LYS A 226 4.44 -3.10 13.45
C LYS A 226 3.37 -2.22 12.83
N THR A 227 3.75 -1.15 12.15
CA THR A 227 2.82 -0.25 11.46
C THR A 227 2.11 -0.98 10.33
N TYR A 228 2.86 -1.71 9.50
CA TYR A 228 2.32 -2.55 8.44
C TYR A 228 1.32 -3.58 8.97
N ARG A 229 1.72 -4.41 9.95
CA ARG A 229 0.85 -5.41 10.60
C ARG A 229 -0.38 -4.78 11.20
N ASN A 230 -0.24 -3.65 11.89
CA ASN A 230 -1.39 -2.92 12.42
C ASN A 230 -2.34 -2.43 11.31
N MET A 231 -1.90 -2.24 10.08
CA MET A 231 -2.80 -1.89 8.98
C MET A 231 -3.42 -3.12 8.32
N THR A 232 -2.72 -4.25 8.34
CA THR A 232 -3.09 -5.44 7.60
C THR A 232 -3.77 -6.52 8.44
N GLU A 233 -3.50 -6.67 9.72
CA GLU A 233 -4.07 -7.73 10.57
C GLU A 233 -5.49 -7.43 11.08
N ARG A 234 -6.13 -6.34 10.63
CA ARG A 234 -7.32 -5.82 11.31
C ARG A 234 -8.66 -6.38 10.81
N ASP A 235 -8.68 -7.46 10.02
CA ASP A 235 -9.93 -7.95 9.42
C ASP A 235 -11.00 -8.24 10.50
N PHE A 236 -10.57 -8.75 11.67
CA PHE A 236 -11.38 -8.87 12.88
C PHE A 236 -10.54 -8.69 14.14
N ILE A 237 -10.81 -7.67 14.95
CA ILE A 237 -10.13 -7.51 16.26
C ILE A 237 -11.16 -7.40 17.38
N VAL A 238 -11.11 -8.37 18.29
CA VAL A 238 -11.90 -8.37 19.54
C VAL A 238 -11.05 -7.86 20.70
N MET A 239 -11.40 -6.70 21.26
CA MET A 239 -10.80 -6.22 22.51
C MET A 239 -11.70 -6.55 23.70
N PRO A 240 -11.21 -7.29 24.71
CA PRO A 240 -11.97 -7.55 25.92
C PRO A 240 -12.07 -6.28 26.79
N GLY A 241 -13.30 -5.88 27.14
CA GLY A 241 -13.58 -4.89 28.19
C GLY A 241 -13.53 -5.51 29.59
N LYS A 242 -13.40 -4.67 30.63
CA LYS A 242 -13.34 -5.11 32.04
C LYS A 242 -14.68 -5.65 32.56
N ASN A 243 -15.82 -5.18 32.04
CA ASN A 243 -17.18 -5.66 32.34
C ASN A 243 -18.01 -5.66 31.04
N LYS A 244 -18.03 -6.81 30.35
CA LYS A 244 -18.46 -6.93 28.95
C LYS A 244 -19.98 -6.88 28.75
N ASP A 245 -20.70 -5.91 29.27
CA ASP A 245 -22.16 -5.81 29.07
C ASP A 245 -22.53 -5.15 27.73
N ALA A 246 -21.55 -4.52 27.09
CA ALA A 246 -21.68 -3.91 25.79
C ALA A 246 -20.53 -4.27 24.83
N LEU A 247 -20.82 -4.31 23.53
CA LEU A 247 -19.86 -4.50 22.44
C LEU A 247 -19.97 -3.36 21.43
N ILE A 248 -18.85 -2.83 20.94
CA ILE A 248 -18.80 -1.84 19.87
C ILE A 248 -18.34 -2.52 18.57
N LEU A 249 -19.22 -2.59 17.57
CA LEU A 249 -18.86 -2.90 16.19
C LEU A 249 -18.35 -1.64 15.49
N ALA A 250 -17.17 -1.68 14.88
CA ALA A 250 -16.64 -0.56 14.08
C ALA A 250 -16.04 -1.06 12.76
N GLU A 251 -15.94 -0.21 11.73
CA GLU A 251 -15.23 -0.55 10.48
C GLU A 251 -13.71 -0.53 10.64
N SER A 252 -13.21 0.00 11.76
CA SER A 252 -11.81 -0.12 12.12
C SER A 252 -11.57 0.01 13.61
N PHE A 253 -10.39 -0.44 14.03
CA PHE A 253 -9.93 -0.28 15.42
C PHE A 253 -9.85 1.19 15.82
N ASN A 254 -9.30 2.04 14.95
CA ASN A 254 -9.14 3.47 15.22
C ASN A 254 -10.49 4.15 15.40
N GLU A 255 -11.49 3.78 14.59
CA GLU A 255 -12.87 4.28 14.71
C GLU A 255 -13.51 3.86 16.04
N ALA A 256 -13.37 2.59 16.45
CA ALA A 256 -13.86 2.13 17.74
C ALA A 256 -13.18 2.84 18.93
N ALA A 257 -11.86 3.03 18.88
CA ALA A 257 -11.11 3.71 19.92
C ALA A 257 -11.55 5.18 20.04
N ASN A 258 -11.70 5.86 18.90
CA ASN A 258 -12.20 7.24 18.84
C ASN A 258 -13.64 7.34 19.38
N PHE A 259 -14.51 6.39 19.04
CA PHE A 259 -15.88 6.32 19.56
C PHE A 259 -15.88 6.17 21.09
N LYS A 260 -15.13 5.20 21.61
CA LYS A 260 -14.99 4.96 23.05
C LYS A 260 -14.52 6.22 23.77
N ASN A 261 -13.51 6.90 23.24
CA ASN A 261 -12.97 8.13 23.82
C ASN A 261 -13.96 9.31 23.75
N LYS A 262 -14.66 9.49 22.62
CA LYS A 262 -15.63 10.59 22.42
C LYS A 262 -16.83 10.47 23.36
N TYR A 263 -17.36 9.26 23.56
CA TYR A 263 -18.48 9.04 24.48
C TYR A 263 -18.07 9.16 25.94
N GLN A 264 -16.87 8.69 26.30
CA GLN A 264 -16.34 8.86 27.65
C GLN A 264 -16.17 10.34 28.04
N LYS A 265 -15.80 11.21 27.09
CA LYS A 265 -15.64 12.65 27.32
C LYS A 265 -16.97 13.42 27.41
N ASN A 266 -18.04 12.94 26.75
CA ASN A 266 -19.29 13.70 26.60
C ASN A 266 -20.38 13.38 27.64
N GLN A 267 -20.08 12.67 28.73
CA GLN A 267 -20.99 12.36 29.86
C GLN A 267 -22.41 11.89 29.49
N VAL A 268 -22.61 11.30 28.31
CA VAL A 268 -23.87 10.61 28.01
C VAL A 268 -23.87 9.34 28.86
N HIS A 269 -24.87 9.18 29.74
CA HIS A 269 -25.00 8.15 30.80
C HIS A 269 -24.95 6.67 30.37
N LEU A 270 -24.50 6.36 29.15
CA LEU A 270 -24.26 4.98 28.72
C LEU A 270 -22.95 4.47 29.32
N LYS A 271 -23.01 3.33 30.01
CA LYS A 271 -21.89 2.60 30.64
C LYS A 271 -20.89 2.02 29.61
N ILE A 272 -20.39 2.85 28.68
CA ILE A 272 -19.48 2.43 27.58
C ILE A 272 -18.05 2.20 28.09
N LYS A 273 -17.71 2.65 29.31
CA LYS A 273 -16.37 2.45 29.91
C LYS A 273 -15.94 0.98 29.91
N ASP A 274 -16.90 0.07 30.02
CA ASP A 274 -16.64 -1.35 30.16
C ASP A 274 -16.91 -2.18 28.89
N ALA A 275 -17.26 -1.53 27.78
CA ALA A 275 -17.57 -2.23 26.52
C ALA A 275 -16.34 -2.94 25.92
N GLY A 276 -16.58 -4.14 25.39
CA GLY A 276 -15.66 -4.78 24.43
C GLY A 276 -15.79 -4.14 23.05
N VAL A 277 -14.80 -4.36 22.18
CA VAL A 277 -14.80 -3.83 20.81
C VAL A 277 -14.63 -4.99 19.84
N ILE A 278 -15.37 -4.98 18.74
CA ILE A 278 -15.21 -5.84 17.57
C ILE A 278 -15.00 -4.90 16.38
N ALA A 279 -13.78 -4.83 15.86
CA ALA A 279 -13.47 -4.04 14.68
C ALA A 279 -13.46 -4.92 13.42
N LEU A 280 -14.04 -4.42 12.33
CA LEU A 280 -14.21 -5.07 11.03
C LEU A 280 -13.39 -4.34 9.96
N THR A 281 -12.10 -4.61 9.75
CA THR A 281 -11.39 -3.91 8.67
C THR A 281 -11.49 -4.64 7.34
N GLY A 282 -12.39 -4.21 6.45
CA GLY A 282 -12.45 -4.75 5.09
C GLY A 282 -13.85 -5.13 4.60
N LYS A 283 -13.99 -5.25 3.28
CA LYS A 283 -15.27 -5.56 2.61
C LYS A 283 -15.73 -7.03 2.75
N ARG A 284 -14.84 -7.98 3.05
CA ARG A 284 -15.16 -9.43 3.17
C ARG A 284 -15.75 -9.83 4.53
N ASN A 285 -15.83 -8.89 5.47
CA ASN A 285 -15.89 -9.20 6.89
C ASN A 285 -17.33 -9.48 7.37
N THR A 286 -18.32 -9.39 6.49
CA THR A 286 -19.71 -9.67 6.86
C THR A 286 -19.92 -11.16 7.15
N ASP A 287 -19.41 -12.06 6.31
CA ASP A 287 -19.62 -13.50 6.46
C ASP A 287 -18.80 -14.10 7.60
N GLU A 288 -17.58 -13.59 7.80
CA GLU A 288 -16.76 -13.89 8.97
C GLU A 288 -17.40 -13.38 10.26
N LEU A 289 -18.05 -12.20 10.25
CA LEU A 289 -18.85 -11.74 11.38
C LEU A 289 -19.99 -12.70 11.68
N LYS A 290 -20.72 -13.15 10.64
CA LYS A 290 -21.84 -14.09 10.84
C LYS A 290 -21.33 -15.36 11.50
N LYS A 291 -20.21 -15.90 11.01
CA LYS A 291 -19.58 -17.10 11.56
C LYS A 291 -19.18 -16.89 13.02
N TYR A 292 -18.44 -15.82 13.33
CA TYR A 292 -18.08 -15.50 14.72
C TYR A 292 -19.31 -15.36 15.62
N MET A 293 -20.34 -14.64 15.17
CA MET A 293 -21.57 -14.45 15.94
C MET A 293 -22.32 -15.78 16.17
N SER A 294 -22.35 -16.65 15.15
CA SER A 294 -22.96 -17.99 15.27
C SER A 294 -22.18 -18.91 16.20
N GLU A 295 -20.84 -18.86 16.18
CA GLU A 295 -19.97 -19.70 17.02
C GLU A 295 -19.93 -19.23 18.48
N ASN A 296 -20.31 -17.97 18.74
CA ASN A 296 -20.21 -17.34 20.06
C ASN A 296 -21.57 -16.86 20.60
N GLN A 297 -22.70 -17.43 20.16
CA GLN A 297 -24.05 -17.00 20.54
C GLN A 297 -24.25 -16.86 22.06
N ASP A 298 -23.73 -17.81 22.83
CA ASP A 298 -23.83 -17.79 24.30
C ASP A 298 -23.10 -16.60 24.94
N LEU A 299 -21.97 -16.17 24.36
CA LEU A 299 -21.21 -15.00 24.83
C LEU A 299 -21.90 -13.67 24.47
N LEU A 300 -22.75 -13.70 23.44
CA LEU A 300 -23.45 -12.54 22.89
C LEU A 300 -24.85 -12.36 23.52
N LYS A 301 -25.38 -13.38 24.19
CA LYS A 301 -26.69 -13.33 24.84
C LYS A 301 -26.74 -12.27 25.94
N GLY A 302 -27.78 -11.42 25.88
CA GLY A 302 -28.00 -10.33 26.86
C GLY A 302 -27.00 -9.17 26.76
N LYS A 303 -26.22 -9.09 25.67
CA LYS A 303 -25.27 -7.99 25.44
C LYS A 303 -25.88 -6.88 24.59
N SER A 304 -25.47 -5.64 24.86
CA SER A 304 -25.83 -4.47 24.04
C SER A 304 -24.78 -4.24 22.95
N PHE A 305 -25.20 -3.80 21.75
CA PHE A 305 -24.31 -3.66 20.58
C PHE A 305 -24.34 -2.23 20.02
N PHE A 306 -23.23 -1.51 20.12
CA PHE A 306 -23.05 -0.24 19.42
C PHE A 306 -22.53 -0.53 18.01
N ILE A 307 -23.13 0.07 16.98
CA ILE A 307 -22.65 -0.08 15.61
C ILE A 307 -22.10 1.27 15.14
N VAL A 308 -20.85 1.27 14.71
CA VAL A 308 -20.16 2.42 14.15
C VAL A 308 -19.74 2.04 12.74
N SER A 309 -20.23 2.79 11.75
CA SER A 309 -19.98 2.50 10.35
C SER A 309 -20.02 3.80 9.57
N SER A 310 -19.00 4.04 8.75
CA SER A 310 -18.98 5.17 7.83
C SER A 310 -19.85 4.91 6.59
N ASN A 311 -20.21 3.64 6.32
CA ASN A 311 -21.01 3.21 5.18
C ASN A 311 -22.41 2.70 5.57
N ARG A 312 -23.45 3.45 5.20
CA ARG A 312 -24.86 3.12 5.48
C ARG A 312 -25.30 1.72 5.00
N LYS A 313 -24.71 1.18 3.93
CA LYS A 313 -25.00 -0.18 3.43
C LYS A 313 -24.40 -1.25 4.34
N THR A 314 -23.16 -1.04 4.78
CA THR A 314 -22.47 -1.90 5.75
C THR A 314 -23.23 -1.90 7.07
N GLN A 315 -23.56 -0.71 7.58
CA GLN A 315 -24.37 -0.54 8.78
C GLN A 315 -25.68 -1.35 8.75
N LYS A 316 -26.51 -1.19 7.72
CA LYS A 316 -27.77 -1.95 7.58
C LYS A 316 -27.56 -3.46 7.52
N THR A 317 -26.42 -3.90 7.01
CA THR A 317 -26.07 -5.32 6.93
C THR A 317 -25.70 -5.86 8.31
N LEU A 318 -24.92 -5.09 9.08
CA LEU A 318 -24.56 -5.40 10.47
C LEU A 318 -25.78 -5.39 11.38
N GLU A 319 -26.67 -4.41 11.23
CA GLU A 319 -27.93 -4.33 11.98
C GLU A 319 -28.80 -5.56 11.76
N LYS A 320 -29.04 -5.94 10.50
CA LYS A 320 -29.79 -7.16 10.17
C LYS A 320 -29.16 -8.41 10.77
N LEU A 321 -27.83 -8.50 10.72
CA LEU A 321 -27.11 -9.64 11.27
C LEU A 321 -27.30 -9.75 12.78
N ILE A 322 -27.12 -8.64 13.51
CA ILE A 322 -27.30 -8.60 14.97
C ILE A 322 -28.75 -8.91 15.34
N MET A 323 -29.72 -8.31 14.65
CA MET A 323 -31.15 -8.57 14.88
C MET A 323 -31.52 -10.04 14.64
N SER A 324 -30.82 -10.74 13.74
CA SER A 324 -31.04 -12.17 13.50
C SER A 324 -30.31 -13.10 14.48
N SER A 325 -29.31 -12.58 15.22
CA SER A 325 -28.40 -13.40 16.03
C SER A 325 -28.51 -13.13 17.54
N CYS A 326 -29.20 -12.06 17.96
CA CYS A 326 -29.29 -11.62 19.35
C CYS A 326 -30.73 -11.28 19.74
N GLU A 327 -31.17 -11.71 20.92
CA GLU A 327 -32.44 -11.26 21.52
C GLU A 327 -32.27 -9.83 22.06
N ASN A 328 -32.98 -8.86 21.47
CA ASN A 328 -33.06 -7.44 21.88
C ASN A 328 -31.74 -6.61 21.79
N PRO A 329 -31.14 -6.45 20.60
CA PRO A 329 -29.96 -5.60 20.47
C PRO A 329 -30.30 -4.12 20.62
N LEU A 330 -29.58 -3.42 21.50
CA LEU A 330 -29.64 -1.97 21.59
C LEU A 330 -28.81 -1.34 20.46
N ILE A 331 -29.43 -1.04 19.31
CA ILE A 331 -28.76 -0.40 18.16
C ILE A 331 -28.77 1.11 18.37
N VAL A 332 -27.59 1.74 18.35
CA VAL A 332 -27.44 3.21 18.41
C VAL A 332 -26.86 3.69 17.08
N GLU A 333 -27.65 4.46 16.33
CA GLU A 333 -27.25 5.06 15.07
C GLU A 333 -26.37 6.30 15.28
N MET A 334 -25.27 6.43 14.52
CA MET A 334 -24.48 7.66 14.47
C MET A 334 -24.24 8.12 13.04
N HIS A 335 -24.80 9.29 12.72
CA HIS A 335 -24.50 9.99 11.49
C HIS A 335 -23.18 10.80 11.63
N PRO A 336 -22.27 10.76 10.64
CA PRO A 336 -21.04 11.58 10.63
C PRO A 336 -21.29 13.10 10.69
N SER A 337 -22.53 13.56 10.51
CA SER A 337 -22.90 14.99 10.40
C SER A 337 -22.94 15.76 11.73
N LEU A 338 -22.67 15.14 12.88
CA LEU A 338 -22.63 15.86 14.17
C LEU A 338 -21.47 16.88 14.32
N ASN A 339 -20.63 17.07 13.29
CA ASN A 339 -19.58 18.09 13.26
C ASN A 339 -19.98 19.45 12.66
N HIS A 340 -21.18 19.61 12.06
CA HIS A 340 -21.56 20.90 11.46
C HIS A 340 -22.70 21.66 12.14
N GLU A 341 -23.57 21.04 12.92
CA GLU A 341 -24.67 21.78 13.58
C GLU A 341 -24.32 22.38 14.94
N LYS A 342 -23.41 21.78 15.71
CA LYS A 342 -22.98 22.37 17.00
C LYS A 342 -22.13 23.65 16.84
N ASN A 343 -21.38 23.78 15.74
CA ASN A 343 -20.60 24.99 15.46
C ASN A 343 -21.42 26.14 14.84
N ARG A 344 -22.67 25.89 14.41
CA ARG A 344 -23.59 26.96 13.99
C ARG A 344 -24.41 27.52 15.15
N GLN A 345 -24.81 26.70 16.13
CA GLN A 345 -25.54 27.21 17.29
C GLN A 345 -24.65 27.99 18.28
N LEU A 346 -23.35 27.69 18.35
CA LEU A 346 -22.39 28.47 19.16
C LEU A 346 -21.97 29.81 18.52
N LYS A 347 -22.23 30.05 17.23
CA LYS A 347 -21.94 31.32 16.54
C LYS A 347 -23.13 32.28 16.42
N VAL A 348 -24.32 31.87 16.87
CA VAL A 348 -25.54 32.71 16.89
C VAL A 348 -25.85 33.23 18.31
N MET A 349 -25.07 32.82 19.32
CA MET A 349 -25.16 33.36 20.69
C MET A 349 -24.02 34.32 21.09
N GLU A 350 -23.15 34.68 20.14
CA GLU A 350 -22.10 35.71 20.32
C GLU A 350 -22.28 36.92 19.36
N ARG A 351 -23.52 37.26 19.00
CA ARG A 351 -23.87 38.54 18.39
C ARG A 351 -25.16 39.11 18.94
#